data_AF-A0A970XKN6-F1
#
_entry.id   AF-A0A970XKN6-F1
#
_cell.length_a   1.000
_cell.length_b   1.000
_cell.length_c   1.000
_cell.angle_alpha   90.00
_cell.angle_beta   90.00
_cell.angle_gamma   90.00
#
_symmetry.space_group_name_H-M   'P 1'
#
loop_
_entity.id
_entity.type
_entity.pdbx_description
1 polymer ?
#
loop_
_entity_poly.entity_id
_entity_poly.type
_entity_poly.pdbx_seq_one_letter_code
_entity_poly.pdbx_strand_id
1 'polypeptide(L)'
;MEEISHHDEIKHSIYKACSNSGCLTNKEYHGKDWRADVFAVYDNRKYAFEIQISKQSLNRTLERQAKYIRDGIIGCWFFEKEPGRYQEERLDLPLFKVSESNGEILVSLKEREKLPLNKFINSFIRNEIKFCNKLITTKKQIVEISFIRMDCWKCGAENHIYFASKGFYSACNAVINKDEMLWSSDRKEYMPEIIESVHKYIKTDKGKHLKLGRIEERYSNTVGHSYVSFGCAKCNSIFGDFYVHEAIMESYYGDGIIDKIRCEIEMNIDLNINLPHWCHPNNGFFCE
;
A
#
# COMPACT_ATOMS: atom_id res chain seq x y z
N MET A 1 15.67 16.92 -38.11
CA MET A 1 15.84 15.90 -37.06
C MET A 1 14.51 15.20 -36.95
N GLU A 2 14.46 13.89 -37.24
CA GLU A 2 13.26 13.09 -36.93
C GLU A 2 13.05 13.11 -35.41
N GLU A 3 11.86 13.48 -34.99
CA GLU A 3 11.44 13.43 -33.60
C GLU A 3 11.36 11.96 -33.19
N ILE A 4 12.14 11.54 -32.19
CA ILE A 4 12.12 10.15 -31.70
C ILE A 4 10.75 9.94 -31.05
N SER A 5 10.03 8.89 -31.47
CA SER A 5 8.73 8.61 -30.87
C SER A 5 8.91 8.20 -29.40
N HIS A 6 7.96 8.57 -28.52
CA HIS A 6 8.01 8.18 -27.10
C HIS A 6 8.10 6.64 -26.92
N HIS A 7 7.47 5.89 -27.82
CA HIS A 7 7.62 4.44 -27.91
C HIS A 7 9.09 4.02 -28.10
N ASP A 8 9.81 4.66 -29.01
CA ASP A 8 11.22 4.36 -29.28
C ASP A 8 12.14 4.77 -28.13
N GLU A 9 11.82 5.84 -27.40
CA GLU A 9 12.54 6.25 -26.19
C GLU A 9 12.44 5.20 -25.07
N ILE A 10 11.23 4.73 -24.77
CA ILE A 10 10.99 3.66 -23.79
C ILE A 10 11.71 2.39 -24.25
N LYS A 11 11.55 2.00 -25.52
CA LYS A 11 12.19 0.79 -26.10
C LYS A 11 13.69 0.82 -25.96
N HIS A 12 14.31 1.95 -26.29
CA HIS A 12 15.75 2.13 -26.14
C HIS A 12 16.19 2.08 -24.68
N SER A 13 15.40 2.65 -23.78
CA SER A 13 15.66 2.63 -22.33
C SER A 13 15.60 1.21 -21.76
N ILE A 14 14.59 0.41 -22.13
CA ILE A 14 14.48 -1.01 -21.75
C ILE A 14 15.66 -1.82 -22.30
N TYR A 15 15.98 -1.64 -23.58
CA TYR A 15 17.12 -2.30 -24.21
C TYR A 15 18.43 -2.03 -23.47
N LYS A 16 18.70 -0.75 -23.14
CA LYS A 16 19.88 -0.35 -22.36
C LYS A 16 19.88 -0.95 -20.96
N ALA A 17 18.76 -0.90 -20.25
CA ALA A 17 18.65 -1.46 -18.91
C ALA A 17 18.95 -2.96 -18.89
N CYS A 18 18.36 -3.72 -19.83
CA CYS A 18 18.63 -5.15 -19.98
C CYS A 18 20.11 -5.42 -20.31
N SER A 19 20.67 -4.70 -21.29
CA SER A 19 22.06 -4.89 -21.71
C SER A 19 23.04 -4.59 -20.57
N ASN A 20 22.81 -3.51 -19.82
CA ASN A 20 23.65 -3.13 -18.67
C ASN A 20 23.54 -4.10 -17.50
N SER A 21 22.42 -4.83 -17.41
CA SER A 21 22.22 -5.91 -16.44
C SER A 21 22.82 -7.26 -16.88
N GLY A 22 23.49 -7.31 -18.03
CA GLY A 22 24.15 -8.52 -18.53
C GLY A 22 23.22 -9.46 -19.31
N CYS A 23 22.03 -8.99 -19.72
CA CYS A 23 21.12 -9.78 -20.55
C CYS A 23 21.61 -9.89 -21.99
N LEU A 24 21.42 -11.05 -22.63
CA LEU A 24 21.45 -11.14 -24.09
C LEU A 24 20.17 -10.50 -24.63
N THR A 25 20.29 -9.36 -25.31
CA THR A 25 19.15 -8.47 -25.60
C THR A 25 19.06 -8.12 -27.08
N ASN A 26 17.86 -8.17 -27.66
CA ASN A 26 17.55 -7.78 -29.03
C ASN A 26 16.32 -6.86 -29.07
N LYS A 27 16.33 -5.85 -29.94
CA LYS A 27 15.13 -5.05 -30.26
C LYS A 27 14.37 -5.70 -31.41
N GLU A 28 13.04 -5.53 -31.42
CA GLU A 28 12.17 -5.98 -32.52
C GLU A 28 12.35 -7.47 -32.85
N TYR A 29 12.39 -8.28 -31.80
CA TYR A 29 12.69 -9.69 -31.94
C TYR A 29 11.48 -10.46 -32.47
N HIS A 30 11.69 -11.24 -33.52
CA HIS A 30 10.67 -12.08 -34.12
C HIS A 30 10.77 -13.52 -33.60
N GLY A 31 9.72 -13.98 -32.95
CA GLY A 31 9.48 -15.40 -32.66
C GLY A 31 8.79 -16.09 -33.83
N LYS A 32 8.15 -17.24 -33.56
CA LYS A 32 7.47 -18.04 -34.58
C LYS A 32 6.22 -17.34 -35.13
N ASP A 33 5.35 -16.88 -34.23
CA ASP A 33 4.05 -16.23 -34.53
C ASP A 33 3.79 -15.01 -33.63
N TRP A 34 4.86 -14.47 -33.03
CA TRP A 34 4.87 -13.32 -32.15
C TRP A 34 6.10 -12.44 -32.41
N ARG A 35 6.04 -11.18 -31.96
CA ARG A 35 7.14 -10.20 -31.99
C ARG A 35 7.13 -9.45 -30.68
N ALA A 36 8.33 -9.22 -30.13
CA ALA A 36 8.55 -8.39 -28.94
C ALA A 36 9.32 -7.12 -29.30
N ASP A 37 8.98 -5.99 -28.67
CA ASP A 37 9.70 -4.73 -28.85
C ASP A 37 11.13 -4.84 -28.33
N VAL A 38 11.30 -5.50 -27.18
CA VAL A 38 12.61 -5.93 -26.65
C VAL A 38 12.50 -7.36 -26.14
N PHE A 39 13.39 -8.22 -26.62
CA PHE A 39 13.58 -9.57 -26.10
C PHE A 39 14.88 -9.64 -25.32
N ALA A 40 14.85 -10.25 -24.14
CA ALA A 40 16.02 -10.40 -23.28
C ALA A 40 16.11 -11.81 -22.69
N VAL A 41 17.34 -12.29 -22.51
CA VAL A 41 17.63 -13.54 -21.78
C VAL A 41 18.53 -13.22 -20.60
N TYR A 42 18.08 -13.58 -19.40
CA TYR A 42 18.82 -13.44 -18.15
C TYR A 42 18.67 -14.71 -17.33
N ASP A 43 19.78 -15.31 -16.90
CA ASP A 43 19.78 -16.55 -16.10
C ASP A 43 18.84 -17.64 -16.65
N ASN A 44 18.99 -17.95 -17.94
CA ASN A 44 18.16 -18.89 -18.71
C ASN A 44 16.65 -18.55 -18.81
N ARG A 45 16.20 -17.43 -18.26
CA ARG A 45 14.82 -16.94 -18.39
C ARG A 45 14.70 -16.00 -19.56
N LYS A 46 13.61 -16.15 -20.32
CA LYS A 46 13.30 -15.35 -21.50
C LYS A 46 12.23 -14.33 -21.16
N TYR A 47 12.48 -13.09 -21.54
CA TYR A 47 11.56 -11.97 -21.33
C TYR A 47 11.19 -11.34 -22.66
N ALA A 48 9.91 -11.05 -22.85
CA ALA A 48 9.41 -10.22 -23.92
C ALA A 48 8.84 -8.95 -23.29
N PHE A 49 9.51 -7.81 -23.50
CA PHE A 49 9.03 -6.51 -23.06
C PHE A 49 8.25 -5.85 -24.18
N GLU A 50 7.04 -5.40 -23.86
CA GLU A 50 6.06 -4.83 -24.77
C GLU A 50 5.72 -3.41 -24.35
N ILE A 51 5.66 -2.50 -25.32
CA ILE A 51 5.37 -1.09 -25.08
C ILE A 51 4.10 -0.74 -25.83
N GLN A 52 3.13 -0.21 -25.11
CA GLN A 52 1.83 0.13 -25.68
C GLN A 52 1.42 1.55 -25.32
N ILE A 53 1.74 2.46 -26.25
CA ILE A 53 1.36 3.88 -26.22
C ILE A 53 -0.07 4.05 -26.75
N SER A 54 -0.39 3.34 -27.82
CA SER A 54 -1.72 3.38 -28.44
C SER A 54 -2.72 2.51 -27.68
N LYS A 55 -4.01 2.80 -27.81
CA LYS A 55 -5.04 2.02 -27.11
C LYS A 55 -5.05 0.56 -27.60
N GLN A 56 -4.82 -0.39 -26.69
CA GLN A 56 -5.00 -1.83 -26.92
C GLN A 56 -6.03 -2.41 -25.94
N SER A 57 -6.84 -3.35 -26.42
CA SER A 57 -7.80 -4.05 -25.56
C SER A 57 -7.14 -5.09 -24.68
N LEU A 58 -7.76 -5.41 -23.54
CA LEU A 58 -7.28 -6.48 -22.67
C LEU A 58 -7.26 -7.83 -23.40
N ASN A 59 -8.29 -8.15 -24.20
CA ASN A 59 -8.36 -9.40 -24.97
C ASN A 59 -7.17 -9.56 -25.94
N ARG A 60 -6.85 -8.53 -26.73
CA ARG A 60 -5.69 -8.56 -27.63
C ARG A 60 -4.37 -8.72 -26.86
N THR A 61 -4.28 -8.11 -25.68
CA THR A 61 -3.11 -8.26 -24.79
C THR A 61 -2.98 -9.71 -24.31
N LEU A 62 -4.08 -10.32 -23.87
CA LEU A 62 -4.12 -11.71 -23.42
C LEU A 62 -3.82 -12.71 -24.55
N GLU A 63 -4.33 -12.48 -25.76
CA GLU A 63 -4.02 -13.30 -26.94
C GLU A 63 -2.52 -13.29 -27.27
N ARG A 64 -1.88 -12.12 -27.18
CA ARG A 64 -0.42 -11.99 -27.36
C ARG A 64 0.35 -12.65 -26.21
N GLN A 65 -0.09 -12.41 -24.97
CA GLN A 65 0.52 -12.99 -23.78
C GLN A 65 0.47 -14.52 -23.79
N ALA A 66 -0.62 -15.12 -24.28
CA ALA A 66 -0.76 -16.57 -24.39
C ALA A 66 0.32 -17.20 -25.29
N LYS A 67 0.78 -16.49 -26.32
CA LYS A 67 1.89 -16.94 -27.17
C LYS A 67 3.23 -16.93 -26.43
N TYR A 68 3.46 -15.91 -25.59
CA TYR A 68 4.64 -15.86 -24.73
C TYR A 68 4.65 -16.99 -23.70
N ILE A 69 3.52 -17.19 -23.01
CA ILE A 69 3.37 -18.28 -22.03
C ILE A 69 3.62 -19.64 -22.69
N ARG A 70 3.02 -19.90 -23.86
CA ARG A 70 3.20 -21.14 -24.64
C ARG A 70 4.68 -21.43 -24.92
N ASP A 71 5.47 -20.40 -25.21
CA ASP A 71 6.87 -20.54 -25.60
C ASP A 71 7.84 -20.41 -24.39
N GLY A 72 7.31 -20.39 -23.16
CA GLY A 72 8.10 -20.29 -21.93
C GLY A 72 8.74 -18.92 -21.72
N ILE A 73 8.07 -17.85 -22.18
CA ILE A 73 8.56 -16.47 -22.15
C ILE A 73 7.70 -15.67 -21.18
N ILE A 74 8.37 -14.91 -20.31
CA ILE A 74 7.74 -13.95 -19.39
C ILE A 74 7.45 -12.68 -20.20
N GLY A 75 6.21 -12.51 -20.64
CA GLY A 75 5.76 -11.26 -21.27
C GLY A 75 5.51 -10.18 -20.22
N CYS A 76 6.16 -9.02 -20.34
CA CYS A 76 6.02 -7.87 -19.45
C CYS A 76 5.59 -6.63 -20.24
N TRP A 77 4.45 -6.06 -19.87
CA TRP A 77 3.78 -5.02 -20.63
C TRP A 77 3.87 -3.65 -19.95
N PHE A 78 4.22 -2.63 -20.74
CA PHE A 78 4.26 -1.24 -20.34
C PHE A 78 3.21 -0.44 -21.10
N PHE A 79 2.27 0.16 -20.38
CA PHE A 79 1.17 0.93 -20.95
C PHE A 79 1.19 2.38 -20.46
N GLU A 80 1.08 3.36 -21.36
CA GLU A 80 0.73 4.73 -20.90
C GLU A 80 -0.70 4.78 -20.34
N LYS A 81 -1.61 4.09 -21.02
CA LYS A 81 -3.01 3.94 -20.66
C LYS A 81 -3.35 2.46 -20.59
N GLU A 82 -3.52 1.95 -19.37
CA GLU A 82 -3.86 0.55 -19.14
C GLU A 82 -5.14 0.15 -19.92
N PRO A 83 -5.23 -1.11 -20.38
CA PRO A 83 -6.43 -1.59 -21.05
C PRO A 83 -7.68 -1.43 -20.19
N GLY A 84 -8.77 -0.94 -20.78
CA GLY A 84 -10.06 -0.91 -20.10
C GLY A 84 -10.48 -2.32 -19.67
N ARG A 85 -11.13 -2.42 -18.51
CA ARG A 85 -11.52 -3.68 -17.83
C ARG A 85 -10.37 -4.46 -17.17
N TYR A 86 -9.13 -3.96 -17.20
CA TYR A 86 -8.09 -4.49 -16.32
C TYR A 86 -8.35 -4.00 -14.89
N GLN A 87 -8.74 -4.91 -14.01
CA GLN A 87 -9.15 -4.60 -12.63
C GLN A 87 -8.15 -5.09 -11.59
N GLU A 88 -7.54 -6.25 -11.82
CA GLU A 88 -6.68 -6.93 -10.86
C GLU A 88 -5.36 -7.33 -11.51
N GLU A 89 -4.28 -7.23 -10.73
CA GLU A 89 -2.96 -7.71 -11.13
C GLU A 89 -2.96 -9.24 -11.18
N ARG A 90 -2.22 -9.84 -12.12
CA ARG A 90 -2.16 -11.29 -12.29
C ARG A 90 -0.76 -11.78 -12.65
N LEU A 91 -0.38 -12.94 -12.12
CA LEU A 91 0.95 -13.54 -12.30
C LEU A 91 1.30 -13.75 -13.77
N ASP A 92 0.33 -14.21 -14.56
CA ASP A 92 0.50 -14.57 -15.96
C ASP A 92 0.39 -13.38 -16.94
N LEU A 93 0.09 -12.17 -16.43
CA LEU A 93 0.14 -10.93 -17.19
C LEU A 93 0.80 -9.81 -16.36
N PRO A 94 2.13 -9.80 -16.26
CA PRO A 94 2.88 -8.64 -15.77
C PRO A 94 2.56 -7.42 -16.65
N LEU A 95 1.76 -6.49 -16.12
CA LEU A 95 1.29 -5.30 -16.83
C LEU A 95 1.39 -4.10 -15.90
N PHE A 96 2.12 -3.10 -16.36
CA PHE A 96 2.46 -1.93 -15.58
C PHE A 96 2.16 -0.64 -16.36
N LYS A 97 1.70 0.37 -15.63
CA LYS A 97 1.56 1.70 -16.19
C LYS A 97 2.91 2.40 -16.25
N VAL A 98 3.22 3.04 -17.37
CA VAL A 98 4.34 3.97 -17.51
C VAL A 98 3.85 5.41 -17.56
N SER A 99 4.67 6.31 -17.05
CA SER A 99 4.44 7.75 -17.10
C SER A 99 5.77 8.48 -17.10
N GLU A 100 5.81 9.68 -17.63
CA GLU A 100 6.99 10.53 -17.57
C GLU A 100 6.85 11.60 -16.50
N SER A 101 7.92 11.87 -15.75
CA SER A 101 7.99 12.97 -14.80
C SER A 101 9.42 13.50 -14.73
N ASN A 102 9.59 14.83 -14.89
CA ASN A 102 10.90 15.49 -14.86
C ASN A 102 11.95 14.88 -15.82
N GLY A 103 11.51 14.40 -16.98
CA GLY A 103 12.38 13.76 -17.98
C GLY A 103 12.79 12.32 -17.65
N GLU A 104 12.20 11.70 -16.61
CA GLU A 104 12.42 10.30 -16.26
C GLU A 104 11.16 9.46 -16.53
N ILE A 105 11.35 8.29 -17.14
CA ILE A 105 10.28 7.31 -17.34
C ILE A 105 10.11 6.50 -16.05
N LEU A 106 8.91 6.56 -15.48
CA LEU A 106 8.53 5.87 -14.26
C LEU A 106 7.55 4.73 -14.56
N VAL A 107 7.75 3.59 -13.89
CA VAL A 107 6.88 2.41 -13.91
C VAL A 107 6.11 2.36 -12.59
N SER A 108 4.79 2.25 -12.65
CA SER A 108 3.92 2.22 -11.47
C SER A 108 3.66 0.78 -11.00
N LEU A 109 3.90 0.54 -9.71
CA LEU A 109 3.39 -0.59 -8.95
C LEU A 109 2.11 -0.17 -8.20
N LYS A 110 1.20 0.50 -8.92
CA LYS A 110 -0.01 1.17 -8.39
C LYS A 110 0.35 2.19 -7.29
N GLU A 111 -0.44 2.26 -6.22
CA GLU A 111 -0.27 3.19 -5.10
C GLU A 111 0.93 2.85 -4.19
N ARG A 112 1.57 1.69 -4.41
CA ARG A 112 2.63 1.18 -3.52
C ARG A 112 3.97 1.86 -3.77
N GLU A 113 4.36 1.97 -5.03
CA GLU A 113 5.61 2.58 -5.44
C GLU A 113 5.57 2.98 -6.93
N LYS A 114 6.39 3.99 -7.28
CA LYS A 114 6.79 4.26 -8.66
C LYS A 114 8.31 4.15 -8.75
N LEU A 115 8.77 3.40 -9.74
CA LEU A 115 10.19 3.11 -9.93
C LEU A 115 10.69 3.75 -11.24
N PRO A 116 11.91 4.31 -11.28
CA PRO A 116 12.59 4.58 -12.54
C PRO A 116 12.63 3.31 -13.40
N LEU A 117 12.35 3.44 -14.70
CA LEU A 117 12.27 2.31 -15.63
C LEU A 117 13.49 1.39 -15.56
N ASN A 118 14.69 1.96 -15.48
CA ASN A 118 15.93 1.18 -15.34
C ASN A 118 15.95 0.35 -14.03
N LYS A 119 15.59 0.96 -12.89
CA LYS A 119 15.49 0.26 -11.61
C LYS A 119 14.44 -0.85 -11.69
N PHE A 120 13.27 -0.56 -12.26
CA PHE A 120 12.22 -1.55 -12.46
C PHE A 120 12.71 -2.76 -13.28
N ILE A 121 13.30 -2.53 -14.46
CA ILE A 121 13.78 -3.62 -15.33
C ILE A 121 14.79 -4.49 -14.60
N ASN A 122 15.77 -3.88 -13.92
CA ASN A 122 16.81 -4.62 -13.19
C ASN A 122 16.21 -5.46 -12.06
N SER A 123 15.30 -4.88 -11.27
CA SER A 123 14.64 -5.60 -10.17
C SER A 123 13.69 -6.68 -10.68
N PHE A 124 13.00 -6.46 -11.80
CA PHE A 124 12.09 -7.44 -12.39
C PHE A 124 12.84 -8.69 -12.90
N ILE A 125 13.89 -8.52 -13.72
CA ILE A 125 14.66 -9.66 -14.26
C ILE A 125 15.42 -10.45 -13.20
N ARG A 126 15.76 -9.81 -12.06
CA ARG A 126 16.44 -10.41 -10.91
C ARG A 126 15.50 -11.06 -9.89
N ASN A 127 14.18 -11.02 -10.12
CA ASN A 127 13.16 -11.48 -9.16
C ASN A 127 13.15 -10.73 -7.82
N GLU A 128 13.56 -9.47 -7.83
CA GLU A 128 13.35 -8.54 -6.72
C GLU A 128 11.92 -7.98 -6.75
N ILE A 129 11.25 -8.08 -7.91
CA ILE A 129 9.80 -7.89 -8.06
C ILE A 129 9.15 -9.26 -8.28
N LYS A 130 8.16 -9.62 -7.47
CA LYS A 130 7.44 -10.90 -7.56
C LYS A 130 5.94 -10.72 -7.39
N PHE A 131 5.17 -11.65 -7.93
CA PHE A 131 3.73 -11.66 -7.73
C PHE A 131 3.37 -12.34 -6.40
N CYS A 132 2.54 -11.68 -5.60
CA CYS A 132 2.03 -12.19 -4.34
C CYS A 132 0.49 -12.17 -4.36
N ASN A 133 -0.16 -13.15 -3.73
CA ASN A 133 -1.63 -13.24 -3.69
C ASN A 133 -2.25 -12.50 -2.50
N LYS A 134 -1.43 -12.15 -1.50
CA LYS A 134 -1.88 -11.52 -0.26
C LYS A 134 -0.95 -10.37 0.09
N LEU A 135 -1.49 -9.29 0.64
CA LEU A 135 -0.70 -8.30 1.34
C LEU A 135 -0.61 -8.69 2.81
N ILE A 136 0.57 -8.52 3.40
CA ILE A 136 0.85 -8.83 4.81
C ILE A 136 1.57 -7.64 5.42
N THR A 137 1.13 -7.17 6.59
CA THR A 137 1.81 -6.09 7.33
C THR A 137 3.21 -6.51 7.77
N THR A 138 4.15 -5.57 7.81
CA THR A 138 5.41 -5.81 8.55
C THR A 138 5.15 -5.81 10.05
N LYS A 139 5.96 -6.55 10.82
CA LYS A 139 5.85 -6.57 12.29
C LYS A 139 6.05 -5.20 12.90
N LYS A 140 7.11 -4.50 12.47
CA LYS A 140 7.38 -3.13 12.91
C LYS A 140 6.56 -2.16 12.10
N GLN A 141 5.83 -1.29 12.79
CA GLN A 141 5.01 -0.25 12.22
C GLN A 141 5.36 1.07 12.87
N ILE A 142 5.31 2.15 12.09
CA ILE A 142 5.38 3.50 12.62
C ILE A 142 3.98 4.08 12.56
N VAL A 143 3.42 4.37 13.74
CA VAL A 143 2.05 4.86 13.89
C VAL A 143 2.09 6.29 14.41
N GLU A 144 1.32 7.18 13.80
CA GLU A 144 1.01 8.49 14.37
C GLU A 144 -0.26 8.36 15.23
N ILE A 145 -0.20 8.84 16.46
CA ILE A 145 -1.33 8.87 17.39
C ILE A 145 -1.62 10.34 17.69
N SER A 146 -2.83 10.77 17.37
CA SER A 146 -3.31 12.14 17.60
C SER A 146 -4.28 12.16 18.76
N PHE A 147 -4.12 13.12 19.66
CA PHE A 147 -4.97 13.33 20.83
C PHE A 147 -5.92 14.50 20.60
N ILE A 148 -7.19 14.32 20.96
CA ILE A 148 -8.22 15.34 20.85
C ILE A 148 -8.95 15.49 22.19
N ARG A 149 -9.50 16.68 22.44
CA ARG A 149 -10.31 16.96 23.63
C ARG A 149 -11.71 16.38 23.45
N MET A 150 -12.28 15.85 24.53
CA MET A 150 -13.68 15.43 24.58
C MET A 150 -14.26 15.64 25.98
N ASP A 151 -15.40 16.31 26.08
CA ASP A 151 -16.04 16.58 27.36
C ASP A 151 -17.05 15.46 27.70
N CYS A 152 -17.10 15.03 28.96
CA CYS A 152 -17.97 13.94 29.38
C CYS A 152 -19.44 14.37 29.47
N TRP A 153 -20.31 13.73 28.68
CA TRP A 153 -21.75 14.00 28.68
C TRP A 153 -22.44 13.82 30.04
N LYS A 154 -21.91 12.95 30.92
CA LYS A 154 -22.50 12.66 32.24
C LYS A 154 -22.04 13.61 33.34
N CYS A 155 -20.74 13.89 33.42
CA CYS A 155 -20.16 14.64 34.54
C CYS A 155 -19.51 15.98 34.17
N GLY A 156 -19.49 16.33 32.89
CA GLY A 156 -18.93 17.57 32.36
C GLY A 156 -17.40 17.68 32.44
N ALA A 157 -16.70 16.65 32.94
CA ALA A 157 -15.24 16.70 33.02
C ALA A 157 -14.61 16.73 31.62
N GLU A 158 -13.58 17.56 31.46
CA GLU A 158 -12.70 17.53 30.29
C GLU A 158 -11.87 16.24 30.28
N ASN A 159 -11.88 15.55 29.14
CA ASN A 159 -11.07 14.36 28.88
C ASN A 159 -10.32 14.53 27.56
N HIS A 160 -9.40 13.61 27.32
CA HIS A 160 -8.74 13.44 26.04
C HIS A 160 -9.00 12.01 25.55
N ILE A 161 -9.13 11.86 24.24
CA ILE A 161 -9.16 10.58 23.55
C ILE A 161 -8.11 10.63 22.43
N TYR A 162 -7.85 9.50 21.79
CA TYR A 162 -6.88 9.43 20.72
C TYR A 162 -7.37 8.61 19.53
N PHE A 163 -6.76 8.85 18.37
CA PHE A 163 -6.92 8.03 17.18
C PHE A 163 -5.56 7.81 16.50
N ALA A 164 -5.42 6.67 15.81
CA ALA A 164 -4.18 6.31 15.13
C ALA A 164 -4.22 6.67 13.62
N SER A 165 -3.05 6.69 12.97
CA SER A 165 -2.90 6.91 11.53
C SER A 165 -3.76 5.95 10.70
N LYS A 166 -4.03 6.33 9.45
CA LYS A 166 -5.08 5.70 8.63
C LYS A 166 -4.85 4.21 8.31
N GLY A 167 -3.60 3.72 8.27
CA GLY A 167 -3.33 2.30 8.04
C GLY A 167 -1.94 1.82 8.47
N PHE A 168 -1.71 0.53 8.26
CA PHE A 168 -0.45 -0.18 8.48
C PHE A 168 0.23 -0.50 7.15
N TYR A 169 1.55 -0.68 7.16
CA TYR A 169 2.32 -0.90 5.95
C TYR A 169 2.73 -2.36 5.78
N SER A 170 2.62 -2.84 4.55
CA SER A 170 3.24 -4.09 4.11
C SER A 170 4.71 -3.89 3.73
N ALA A 171 5.43 -5.01 3.51
CA ALA A 171 6.84 -4.95 3.11
C ALA A 171 7.07 -4.27 1.75
N CYS A 172 6.05 -4.29 0.88
CA CYS A 172 6.06 -3.57 -0.41
C CYS A 172 5.42 -2.18 -0.33
N ASN A 173 5.32 -1.60 0.86
CA ASN A 173 4.82 -0.24 1.10
C ASN A 173 3.33 -0.03 0.77
N ALA A 174 2.56 -1.11 0.55
CA ALA A 174 1.10 -1.01 0.46
C ALA A 174 0.50 -0.69 1.84
N VAL A 175 -0.47 0.22 1.86
CA VAL A 175 -1.24 0.54 3.06
C VAL A 175 -2.40 -0.45 3.21
N ILE A 176 -2.46 -1.10 4.36
CA ILE A 176 -3.55 -1.98 4.79
C ILE A 176 -4.32 -1.22 5.87
N ASN A 177 -5.55 -0.83 5.53
CA ASN A 177 -6.46 -0.24 6.50
C ASN A 177 -7.23 -1.37 7.17
N LYS A 178 -7.39 -1.28 8.49
CA LYS A 178 -8.35 -2.12 9.20
C LYS A 178 -9.72 -1.49 9.00
N ASP A 179 -10.74 -2.26 8.61
CA ASP A 179 -12.10 -1.74 8.52
C ASP A 179 -12.54 -1.27 9.91
N GLU A 180 -12.86 0.01 10.03
CA GLU A 180 -13.30 0.62 11.28
C GLU A 180 -14.83 0.62 11.33
N MET A 181 -15.41 -0.48 11.82
CA MET A 181 -16.84 -0.51 12.14
C MET A 181 -17.09 0.22 13.46
N LEU A 182 -18.09 1.12 13.47
CA LEU A 182 -18.59 1.72 14.71
C LEU A 182 -19.16 0.63 15.62
N TRP A 183 -19.01 0.84 16.92
CA TRP A 183 -19.49 -0.09 17.96
C TRP A 183 -18.82 -1.46 17.88
N SER A 184 -17.60 -1.50 17.36
CA SER A 184 -16.79 -2.71 17.29
C SER A 184 -15.60 -2.64 18.23
N SER A 185 -15.28 -3.77 18.85
CA SER A 185 -14.13 -3.93 19.73
C SER A 185 -12.81 -4.10 18.98
N ASP A 186 -12.85 -4.22 17.65
CA ASP A 186 -11.67 -4.47 16.82
C ASP A 186 -11.05 -3.18 16.25
N ARG A 187 -11.49 -2.01 16.66
CA ARG A 187 -10.87 -0.75 16.22
C ARG A 187 -9.37 -0.72 16.51
N LYS A 188 -8.62 -0.10 15.61
CA LYS A 188 -7.16 0.03 15.72
C LYS A 188 -6.74 0.69 17.03
N GLU A 189 -7.49 1.69 17.51
CA GLU A 189 -7.18 2.42 18.76
C GLU A 189 -7.09 1.51 19.99
N TYR A 190 -7.75 0.35 19.93
CA TYR A 190 -7.85 -0.61 21.02
C TYR A 190 -6.82 -1.73 20.91
N MET A 191 -5.94 -1.68 19.91
CA MET A 191 -4.81 -2.60 19.81
C MET A 191 -3.89 -2.45 21.04
N PRO A 192 -3.52 -3.55 21.72
CA PRO A 192 -2.69 -3.50 22.92
C PRO A 192 -1.39 -2.72 22.75
N GLU A 193 -0.77 -2.82 21.57
CA GLU A 193 0.49 -2.15 21.22
C GLU A 193 0.32 -0.62 21.16
N ILE A 194 -0.84 -0.16 20.68
CA ILE A 194 -1.21 1.26 20.63
C ILE A 194 -1.52 1.76 22.05
N ILE A 195 -2.33 1.02 22.81
CA ILE A 195 -2.64 1.33 24.21
C ILE A 195 -1.36 1.43 25.04
N GLU A 196 -0.43 0.49 24.89
CA GLU A 196 0.84 0.49 25.61
C GLU A 196 1.71 1.71 25.25
N SER A 197 1.78 2.05 23.96
CA SER A 197 2.50 3.24 23.47
C SER A 197 1.93 4.53 24.06
N VAL A 198 0.60 4.65 24.11
CA VAL A 198 -0.09 5.78 24.75
C VAL A 198 0.17 5.80 26.26
N HIS A 199 0.07 4.67 26.95
CA HIS A 199 0.36 4.57 28.39
C HIS A 199 1.79 4.94 28.75
N LYS A 200 2.77 4.62 27.90
CA LYS A 200 4.15 5.08 28.04
C LYS A 200 4.23 6.60 27.86
N TYR A 201 3.58 7.14 26.85
CA TYR A 201 3.60 8.57 26.55
C TYR A 201 3.02 9.44 27.66
N ILE A 202 1.84 9.08 28.20
CA ILE A 202 1.17 9.88 29.25
C ILE A 202 1.93 9.92 30.57
N LYS A 203 2.91 9.04 30.78
CA LYS A 203 3.80 9.06 31.95
C LYS A 203 5.00 9.99 31.78
N THR A 204 5.23 10.51 30.59
CA THR A 204 6.31 11.48 30.31
C THR A 204 5.92 12.89 30.70
N ASP A 205 6.89 13.79 30.84
CA ASP A 205 6.63 15.21 31.08
C ASP A 205 5.81 15.88 29.97
N LYS A 206 5.92 15.38 28.74
CA LYS A 206 5.15 15.87 27.60
C LYS A 206 3.70 15.40 27.68
N GLY A 207 3.45 14.13 28.01
CA GLY A 207 2.10 13.55 27.97
C GLY A 207 1.29 13.66 29.27
N LYS A 208 1.89 14.01 30.42
CA LYS A 208 1.22 14.00 31.73
C LYS A 208 0.01 14.95 31.88
N HIS A 209 -0.13 15.90 30.96
CA HIS A 209 -1.27 16.81 30.93
C HIS A 209 -2.54 16.17 30.34
N LEU A 210 -2.39 15.05 29.62
CA LEU A 210 -3.50 14.33 28.97
C LEU A 210 -4.29 13.53 30.00
N LYS A 211 -5.62 13.70 29.96
CA LYS A 211 -6.58 13.05 30.86
C LYS A 211 -7.33 11.94 30.13
N LEU A 212 -6.74 10.74 30.10
CA LEU A 212 -7.34 9.56 29.46
C LEU A 212 -8.10 8.72 30.49
N GLY A 213 -9.29 8.24 30.13
CA GLY A 213 -9.97 7.21 30.90
C GLY A 213 -9.61 5.80 30.44
N ARG A 214 -10.21 4.80 31.08
CA ARG A 214 -9.95 3.38 30.75
C ARG A 214 -10.55 3.01 29.41
N ILE A 215 -9.85 2.15 28.68
CA ILE A 215 -10.36 1.47 27.49
C ILE A 215 -10.75 0.05 27.91
N GLU A 216 -12.04 -0.24 27.85
CA GLU A 216 -12.63 -1.51 28.31
C GLU A 216 -14.00 -1.68 27.67
N GLU A 217 -14.53 -2.90 27.75
CA GLU A 217 -15.86 -3.23 27.25
C GLU A 217 -16.95 -2.56 28.10
N ARG A 218 -17.90 -1.88 27.44
CA ARG A 218 -19.02 -1.19 28.10
C ARG A 218 -20.31 -1.42 27.33
N TYR A 219 -21.39 -1.66 28.08
CA TYR A 219 -22.72 -1.75 27.51
C TYR A 219 -23.24 -0.36 27.08
N SER A 220 -23.77 -0.27 25.87
CA SER A 220 -24.42 0.93 25.36
C SER A 220 -25.92 0.69 25.17
N ASN A 221 -26.74 1.45 25.92
CA ASN A 221 -28.19 1.38 25.79
C ASN A 221 -28.69 1.76 24.39
N THR A 222 -27.95 2.63 23.68
CA THR A 222 -28.33 3.10 22.33
C THR A 222 -28.23 1.99 21.30
N VAL A 223 -27.23 1.09 21.41
CA VAL A 223 -27.00 0.01 20.43
C VAL A 223 -27.35 -1.38 20.96
N GLY A 224 -27.73 -1.49 22.23
CA GLY A 224 -28.24 -2.73 22.83
C GLY A 224 -27.21 -3.83 23.06
N HIS A 225 -25.91 -3.54 22.95
CA HIS A 225 -24.83 -4.49 23.18
C HIS A 225 -23.59 -3.80 23.77
N SER A 226 -22.60 -4.61 24.16
CA SER A 226 -21.32 -4.14 24.69
C SER A 226 -20.25 -4.10 23.61
N TYR A 227 -19.38 -3.09 23.67
CA TYR A 227 -18.20 -2.98 22.83
C TYR A 227 -17.07 -2.26 23.60
N VAL A 228 -15.81 -2.48 23.19
CA VAL A 228 -14.67 -1.76 23.76
C VAL A 228 -14.78 -0.28 23.40
N SER A 229 -14.66 0.59 24.40
CA SER A 229 -14.83 2.03 24.21
C SER A 229 -13.82 2.83 25.00
N PHE A 230 -13.67 4.12 24.64
CA PHE A 230 -13.13 5.09 25.58
C PHE A 230 -14.11 5.32 26.75
N GLY A 231 -13.57 5.62 27.92
CA GLY A 231 -14.34 6.03 29.09
C GLY A 231 -13.88 7.36 29.65
N CYS A 232 -14.73 8.00 30.45
CA CYS A 232 -14.35 9.21 31.18
C CYS A 232 -13.35 8.89 32.30
N ALA A 233 -12.24 9.66 32.36
CA ALA A 233 -11.23 9.56 33.41
C ALA A 233 -11.78 9.83 34.83
N LYS A 234 -12.90 10.58 34.95
CA LYS A 234 -13.51 10.95 36.24
C LYS A 234 -14.62 9.99 36.69
N CYS A 235 -15.58 9.69 35.82
CA CYS A 235 -16.78 8.91 36.20
C CYS A 235 -16.95 7.59 35.43
N ASN A 236 -15.96 7.24 34.60
CA ASN A 236 -15.92 6.02 33.77
C ASN A 236 -17.11 5.82 32.81
N SER A 237 -17.90 6.87 32.56
CA SER A 237 -19.00 6.79 31.59
C SER A 237 -18.46 6.62 30.18
N ILE A 238 -19.18 5.84 29.37
CA ILE A 238 -18.86 5.55 27.98
C ILE A 238 -18.80 6.83 27.14
N PHE A 239 -17.76 6.95 26.32
CA PHE A 239 -17.77 7.81 25.14
C PHE A 239 -18.30 6.99 23.97
N GLY A 240 -19.50 7.32 23.50
CA GLY A 240 -20.17 6.60 22.42
C GLY A 240 -19.39 6.71 21.10
N ASP A 241 -19.30 5.62 20.36
CA ASP A 241 -18.44 5.53 19.17
C ASP A 241 -18.83 6.52 18.08
N PHE A 242 -20.13 6.80 17.95
CA PHE A 242 -20.64 7.84 17.06
C PHE A 242 -20.04 9.21 17.37
N TYR A 243 -20.09 9.65 18.64
CA TYR A 243 -19.54 10.93 19.06
C TYR A 243 -18.02 10.97 19.00
N VAL A 244 -17.36 9.85 19.27
CA VAL A 244 -15.91 9.71 19.09
C VAL A 244 -15.55 9.91 17.62
N HIS A 245 -16.30 9.27 16.71
CA HIS A 245 -16.08 9.40 15.27
C HIS A 245 -16.33 10.82 14.78
N GLU A 246 -17.41 11.48 15.21
CA GLU A 246 -17.66 12.90 14.89
C GLU A 246 -16.51 13.80 15.35
N ALA A 247 -16.06 13.66 16.60
CA ALA A 247 -14.94 14.45 17.12
C ALA A 247 -13.63 14.23 16.34
N ILE A 248 -13.36 12.99 15.91
CA ILE A 248 -12.23 12.69 15.03
C ILE A 248 -12.40 13.37 13.67
N MET A 249 -13.60 13.30 13.07
CA MET A 249 -13.87 13.92 11.78
C MET A 249 -13.72 15.44 11.82
N GLU A 250 -14.26 16.08 12.87
CA GLU A 250 -14.10 17.52 13.10
C GLU A 250 -12.64 17.93 13.23
N SER A 251 -11.80 17.10 13.86
CA SER A 251 -10.37 17.38 14.02
C SER A 251 -9.59 17.47 12.70
N TYR A 252 -10.12 16.92 11.59
CA TYR A 252 -9.50 17.07 10.27
C TYR A 252 -9.73 18.45 9.63
N TYR A 253 -10.74 19.21 10.09
CA TYR A 253 -11.15 20.48 9.48
C TYR A 253 -10.70 21.71 10.28
N GLY A 254 -9.91 21.55 11.36
CA GLY A 254 -9.41 22.67 12.18
C GLY A 254 -8.33 22.27 13.18
N ASP A 255 -8.08 23.12 14.18
CA ASP A 255 -7.07 22.92 15.23
C ASP A 255 -7.55 22.00 16.38
N GLY A 256 -8.26 20.92 16.04
CA GLY A 256 -8.85 20.00 17.03
C GLY A 256 -7.84 19.06 17.70
N ILE A 257 -6.62 18.95 17.14
CA ILE A 257 -5.56 18.08 17.64
C ILE A 257 -4.76 18.82 18.71
N ILE A 258 -4.83 18.30 19.94
CA ILE A 258 -4.19 18.88 21.13
C ILE A 258 -2.72 18.44 21.23
N ASP A 259 -2.44 17.20 20.85
CA ASP A 259 -1.08 16.65 20.90
C ASP A 259 -0.93 15.51 19.87
N LYS A 260 0.31 15.19 19.51
CA LYS A 260 0.65 14.11 18.58
C LYS A 260 1.92 13.40 18.99
N ILE A 261 1.92 12.09 18.81
CA ILE A 261 3.12 11.27 18.93
C ILE A 261 3.30 10.37 17.72
N ARG A 262 4.56 10.11 17.40
CA ARG A 262 4.97 9.09 16.43
C ARG A 262 5.71 8.00 17.17
N CYS A 263 5.20 6.78 17.14
CA CYS A 263 5.77 5.64 17.86
C CYS A 263 6.02 4.46 16.92
N GLU A 264 7.11 3.73 17.18
CA GLU A 264 7.30 2.39 16.64
C GLU A 264 6.51 1.41 17.50
N ILE A 265 5.67 0.60 16.87
CA ILE A 265 4.98 -0.53 17.50
C ILE A 265 5.41 -1.83 16.82
N GLU A 266 5.34 -2.93 17.57
CA GLU A 266 5.57 -4.27 17.06
C GLU A 266 4.26 -5.05 17.12
N MET A 267 3.66 -5.32 15.95
CA MET A 267 2.36 -5.98 15.83
C MET A 267 2.43 -7.43 16.29
N ASN A 268 1.59 -7.80 17.27
CA ASN A 268 1.48 -9.19 17.72
C ASN A 268 0.84 -10.08 16.63
N ILE A 269 -0.11 -9.54 15.88
CA ILE A 269 -0.84 -10.24 14.80
C ILE A 269 -0.66 -9.47 13.51
N ASP A 270 -0.24 -10.17 12.45
CA ASP A 270 -0.14 -9.56 11.13
C ASP A 270 -1.51 -9.47 10.49
N LEU A 271 -1.84 -8.29 9.95
CA LEU A 271 -3.02 -8.13 9.13
C LEU A 271 -2.69 -8.63 7.73
N ASN A 272 -3.62 -9.41 7.17
CA ASN A 272 -3.50 -9.90 5.81
C ASN A 272 -4.80 -9.67 5.04
N ILE A 273 -4.66 -9.30 3.77
CA ILE A 273 -5.78 -9.13 2.84
C ILE A 273 -5.47 -9.88 1.55
N ASN A 274 -6.48 -10.51 0.97
CA ASN A 274 -6.38 -11.12 -0.36
C ASN A 274 -6.34 -10.00 -1.39
N LEU A 275 -5.14 -9.64 -1.82
CA LEU A 275 -4.91 -8.66 -2.87
C LEU A 275 -3.76 -9.17 -3.74
N PRO A 276 -4.07 -9.73 -4.93
CA PRO A 276 -3.06 -10.09 -5.89
C PRO A 276 -2.29 -8.85 -6.38
N HIS A 277 -0.97 -8.87 -6.30
CA HIS A 277 -0.14 -7.71 -6.63
C HIS A 277 1.30 -8.07 -7.00
N TRP A 278 1.96 -7.19 -7.76
CA TRP A 278 3.42 -7.21 -7.92
C TRP A 278 4.08 -6.50 -6.73
N CYS A 279 4.76 -7.29 -5.92
CA CYS A 279 5.46 -6.96 -4.69
C CYS A 279 6.92 -6.62 -4.97
N HIS A 280 7.40 -5.50 -4.43
CA HIS A 280 8.79 -5.05 -4.51
C HIS A 280 9.25 -4.58 -3.12
N PRO A 281 9.67 -5.49 -2.24
CA PRO A 281 10.15 -5.14 -0.91
C PRO A 281 11.61 -4.72 -0.98
N ASN A 282 11.97 -3.58 -0.40
CA ASN A 282 13.36 -3.09 -0.38
C ASN A 282 14.33 -4.00 0.40
N ASN A 283 13.82 -4.96 1.18
CA ASN A 283 14.57 -5.85 2.05
C ASN A 283 14.47 -7.34 1.66
N GLY A 284 13.83 -7.66 0.53
CA GLY A 284 13.67 -9.04 0.05
C GLY A 284 12.59 -9.89 0.75
N PHE A 285 11.89 -9.35 1.75
CA PHE A 285 10.79 -10.03 2.41
C PHE A 285 9.48 -9.75 1.68
N PHE A 286 9.07 -10.67 0.80
CA PHE A 286 7.84 -10.56 0.02
C PHE A 286 6.58 -10.77 0.90
N CYS A 287 5.42 -10.35 0.39
CA CYS A 287 4.13 -10.59 1.05
C CYS A 287 3.66 -12.04 0.76
N GLU A 288 4.41 -13.01 1.28
CA GLU A 288 4.18 -14.45 1.12
C GLU A 288 3.85 -15.13 2.46
#